data_AF-A0A069IK22-F1
#
_entry.id   AF-A0A069IK22-F1
#
_cell.length_a   1.000
_cell.length_b   1.000
_cell.length_c   1.000
_cell.angle_alpha   90.00
_cell.angle_beta   90.00
_cell.angle_gamma   90.00
#
_symmetry.space_group_name_H-M   'P 1'
#
loop_
_entity.id
_entity.type
_entity.pdbx_description
1 polymer ?
#
loop_
_entity_poly.entity_id
_entity_poly.type
_entity_poly.pdbx_seq_one_letter_code
_entity_poly.pdbx_strand_id
1 'polypeptide(L)'
;MAIQQKLRLLGRWLPVGLPYFRHSTTTYLHLKDVPYELEAPIGRWLALHPELVECDSKDCVLIVGPNGTAISQDGWSEFVSWIVATLGEKLAELESSTPDT
;
A
#
# COMPACT_ATOMS: atom_id res chain seq x y z
N MET A 1 -14.94 5.10 -16.87
CA MET A 1 -13.99 4.65 -15.81
C MET A 1 -12.89 5.67 -15.49
N ALA A 2 -12.29 6.36 -16.48
CA ALA A 2 -11.17 7.30 -16.24
C ALA A 2 -11.45 8.53 -15.35
N ILE A 3 -12.68 9.05 -15.31
CA ILE A 3 -13.01 10.27 -14.53
C ILE A 3 -13.06 10.00 -13.03
N GLN A 4 -13.63 8.86 -12.61
CA GLN A 4 -13.69 8.48 -11.20
C GLN A 4 -12.28 8.22 -10.64
N GLN A 5 -11.40 7.63 -11.45
CA GLN A 5 -9.97 7.44 -11.11
C GLN A 5 -9.23 8.79 -11.01
N LYS A 6 -9.43 9.70 -11.97
CA LYS A 6 -8.83 11.05 -11.93
C LYS A 6 -9.32 11.89 -10.73
N LEU A 7 -10.59 11.76 -10.34
CA LEU A 7 -11.13 12.42 -9.15
C LEU A 7 -10.54 11.87 -7.85
N ARG A 8 -10.22 10.57 -7.80
CA ARG A 8 -9.52 9.95 -6.65
C ARG A 8 -8.09 10.49 -6.48
N LEU A 9 -7.40 10.77 -7.60
CA LEU A 9 -6.04 11.33 -7.63
C LEU A 9 -5.96 12.81 -7.21
N LEU A 10 -6.94 13.63 -7.60
CA LEU A 10 -6.86 15.09 -7.43
C LEU A 10 -7.43 15.59 -6.09
N GLY A 11 -8.35 14.86 -5.46
CA GLY A 11 -9.14 15.40 -4.35
C GLY A 11 -8.59 15.18 -2.94
N ARG A 12 -7.67 14.21 -2.73
CA ARG A 12 -7.38 13.72 -1.36
C ARG A 12 -5.90 13.59 -0.98
N TRP A 13 -4.97 13.48 -1.93
CA TRP A 13 -3.61 13.02 -1.58
C TRP A 13 -2.58 14.12 -1.27
N LEU A 14 -2.57 15.23 -2.02
CA LEU A 14 -1.45 16.18 -1.97
C LEU A 14 -1.48 17.19 -0.80
N PRO A 15 -2.64 17.74 -0.36
CA PRO A 15 -2.66 18.68 0.77
C PRO A 15 -3.00 18.03 2.12
N VAL A 16 -3.72 16.90 2.15
CA VAL A 16 -4.36 16.35 3.37
C VAL A 16 -3.76 14.99 3.79
N GLY A 17 -2.97 14.35 2.93
CA GLY A 17 -2.39 13.04 3.19
C GLY A 17 -3.40 11.90 3.11
N LEU A 18 -2.99 10.72 3.58
CA LEU A 18 -3.84 9.52 3.56
C LEU A 18 -4.93 9.58 4.64
N PRO A 19 -6.20 9.28 4.33
CA PRO A 19 -7.30 9.38 5.28
C PRO A 19 -7.29 8.22 6.26
N TYR A 20 -6.47 8.34 7.30
CA TYR A 20 -6.41 7.37 8.38
C TYR A 20 -7.65 7.45 9.28
N PHE A 21 -8.06 6.31 9.82
CA PHE A 21 -9.08 6.20 10.87
C PHE A 21 -8.58 5.34 12.02
N ARG A 22 -9.13 5.54 13.21
CA ARG A 22 -8.76 4.77 14.39
C ARG A 22 -9.77 3.65 14.63
N HIS A 23 -9.29 2.44 14.86
CA HIS A 23 -10.09 1.29 15.27
C HIS A 23 -9.41 0.60 16.45
N SER A 24 -10.07 0.59 17.61
CA SER A 24 -9.45 0.21 18.88
C SER A 24 -8.19 1.05 19.16
N THR A 25 -7.05 0.43 19.42
CA THR A 25 -5.76 1.09 19.69
C THR A 25 -4.96 1.42 18.44
N THR A 26 -5.36 0.91 17.27
CA THR A 26 -4.55 0.96 16.04
C THR A 26 -5.16 1.91 15.00
N THR A 27 -4.28 2.56 14.24
CA THR A 27 -4.63 3.43 13.12
C THR A 27 -4.63 2.63 11.82
N TYR A 28 -5.64 2.84 10.99
CA TYR A 28 -5.86 2.10 9.75
C TYR A 28 -6.13 3.02 8.58
N LEU A 29 -5.88 2.50 7.38
CA LEU A 29 -6.16 3.12 6.10
C LEU A 29 -6.99 2.16 5.25
N HIS A 30 -8.12 2.62 4.73
CA HIS A 30 -8.89 1.80 3.80
C HIS A 30 -8.16 1.62 2.47
N LEU A 31 -8.11 0.39 1.97
CA LEU A 31 -7.41 0.08 0.70
C LEU A 31 -8.04 0.81 -0.50
N LYS A 32 -9.34 1.10 -0.45
CA LYS A 32 -10.04 1.88 -1.50
C LYS A 32 -9.62 3.36 -1.58
N ASP A 33 -9.02 3.89 -0.52
CA ASP A 33 -8.55 5.29 -0.43
C ASP A 33 -7.07 5.44 -0.82
N VAL A 34 -6.37 4.33 -1.05
CA VAL A 34 -5.02 4.29 -1.61
C VAL A 34 -5.07 4.62 -3.12
N PRO A 35 -4.01 5.15 -3.77
CA PRO A 35 -3.95 5.32 -5.21
C PRO A 35 -4.17 4.00 -5.96
N TYR A 36 -4.86 4.08 -7.10
CA TYR A 36 -5.23 2.90 -7.88
C TYR A 36 -4.01 2.13 -8.37
N GLU A 37 -2.94 2.87 -8.67
CA GLU A 37 -1.64 2.37 -9.11
C GLU A 37 -0.99 1.44 -8.07
N LEU A 38 -1.33 1.59 -6.80
CA LEU A 38 -0.79 0.79 -5.69
C LEU A 38 -1.68 -0.40 -5.32
N GLU A 39 -2.92 -0.50 -5.82
CA GLU A 39 -3.81 -1.62 -5.49
C GLU A 39 -3.20 -2.97 -5.88
N ALA A 40 -2.64 -3.07 -7.09
CA ALA A 40 -2.01 -4.30 -7.56
C ALA A 40 -0.68 -4.64 -6.81
N PRO A 41 0.26 -3.69 -6.62
CA PRO A 41 1.43 -3.89 -5.77
C PRO A 41 1.10 -4.33 -4.34
N ILE A 42 0.10 -3.73 -3.69
CA ILE A 42 -0.32 -4.10 -2.34
C ILE A 42 -0.84 -5.53 -2.32
N GLY A 43 -1.70 -5.89 -3.28
CA GLY A 43 -2.21 -7.26 -3.39
C GLY A 43 -1.09 -8.30 -3.56
N ARG A 44 -0.05 -7.97 -4.33
CA ARG A 44 1.12 -8.84 -4.48
C ARG A 44 1.98 -8.93 -3.22
N TRP A 45 2.22 -7.80 -2.57
CA TRP A 45 2.96 -7.77 -1.31
C TRP A 45 2.25 -8.62 -0.24
N LEU A 46 0.95 -8.44 -0.05
CA LEU A 46 0.16 -9.26 0.88
C LEU A 46 0.19 -10.76 0.51
N ALA A 47 0.22 -11.11 -0.77
CA ALA A 47 0.33 -12.51 -1.21
C ALA A 47 1.70 -13.12 -0.92
N LEU A 48 2.75 -12.31 -0.79
CA LEU A 48 4.10 -12.75 -0.42
C LEU A 48 4.27 -12.88 1.11
N HIS A 49 3.36 -12.28 1.88
CA HIS A 49 3.41 -12.19 3.34
C HIS A 49 2.11 -12.72 3.98
N PRO A 50 1.81 -14.03 3.87
CA PRO A 50 0.58 -14.61 4.41
C PRO A 50 0.39 -14.35 5.91
N GLU A 51 1.48 -14.25 6.68
CA GLU A 51 1.48 -13.95 8.10
C GLU A 51 0.82 -12.61 8.46
N LEU A 52 0.78 -11.66 7.51
CA LEU A 52 0.18 -10.33 7.68
C LEU A 52 -1.32 -10.31 7.38
N VAL A 53 -1.85 -11.37 6.78
CA VAL A 53 -3.25 -11.50 6.32
C VAL A 53 -4.07 -12.44 7.21
N GLU A 54 -3.40 -13.38 7.89
CA GLU A 54 -4.05 -14.35 8.76
C GLU A 54 -4.68 -13.66 9.99
N CYS A 55 -6.01 -13.68 10.10
CA CYS A 55 -6.74 -13.02 11.19
C CYS A 55 -6.34 -13.48 12.60
N ASP A 56 -5.83 -14.70 12.74
CA ASP A 56 -5.39 -15.27 14.02
C ASP A 56 -3.90 -14.97 14.32
N SER A 57 -3.18 -14.37 13.37
CA SER A 57 -1.80 -13.95 13.53
C SER A 57 -1.72 -12.67 14.38
N LYS A 58 -0.73 -12.60 15.26
CA LYS A 58 -0.41 -11.36 16.01
C LYS A 58 0.09 -10.26 15.10
N ASP A 59 0.63 -10.64 13.94
CA ASP A 59 1.22 -9.74 12.95
C ASP A 59 0.20 -9.34 11.88
N CYS A 60 -1.07 -9.70 12.05
CA CYS A 60 -2.12 -9.34 11.10
C CYS A 60 -2.26 -7.82 11.00
N VAL A 61 -2.00 -7.28 9.80
CA VAL A 61 -2.11 -5.85 9.51
C VAL A 61 -3.47 -5.50 8.91
N LEU A 62 -4.30 -6.49 8.57
CA LEU A 62 -5.56 -6.28 7.90
C LEU A 62 -6.76 -6.36 8.86
N ILE A 63 -7.73 -5.49 8.61
CA ILE A 63 -9.07 -5.63 9.19
C ILE A 63 -10.12 -5.58 8.10
N VAL A 64 -11.20 -6.33 8.29
CA VAL A 64 -12.38 -6.31 7.43
C VAL A 64 -13.50 -5.63 8.20
N GLY A 65 -13.96 -4.48 7.70
CA GLY A 65 -15.05 -3.71 8.29
C GLY A 65 -16.20 -3.47 7.31
N PRO A 66 -17.28 -2.81 7.76
CA PRO A 66 -18.45 -2.50 6.91
C PRO A 66 -18.10 -1.62 5.70
N ASN A 67 -16.99 -0.86 5.78
CA ASN A 67 -16.50 0.01 4.72
C ASN A 67 -15.48 -0.66 3.78
N GLY A 68 -15.25 -1.97 3.95
CA GLY A 68 -14.27 -2.77 3.21
C GLY A 68 -13.01 -3.07 4.02
N THR A 69 -11.99 -3.58 3.32
CA THR A 69 -10.69 -3.93 3.91
C THR A 69 -9.86 -2.68 4.21
N ALA A 70 -9.20 -2.67 5.36
CA ALA A 70 -8.24 -1.66 5.74
C ALA A 70 -6.93 -2.31 6.19
N ILE A 71 -5.83 -1.60 5.96
CA ILE A 71 -4.48 -1.95 6.38
C ILE A 71 -4.09 -1.06 7.56
N SER A 72 -3.39 -1.62 8.55
CA SER A 72 -2.84 -0.86 9.66
C SER A 72 -1.81 0.15 9.16
N GLN A 73 -1.57 1.20 9.94
CA GLN A 73 -0.54 2.18 9.63
C GLN A 73 0.85 1.54 9.55
N ASP A 74 1.13 0.57 10.42
CA ASP A 74 2.40 -0.16 10.43
C ASP A 74 2.55 -1.02 9.17
N GLY A 75 1.51 -1.79 8.80
CA GLY A 75 1.51 -2.55 7.55
C GLY A 75 1.61 -1.69 6.31
N TRP A 76 1.00 -0.50 6.31
CA TRP A 76 1.17 0.48 5.24
C TRP A 76 2.63 0.96 5.15
N SER A 77 3.27 1.24 6.28
CA SER A 77 4.67 1.67 6.34
C SER A 77 5.63 0.58 5.85
N GLU A 78 5.37 -0.68 6.20
CA GLU A 78 6.12 -1.83 5.74
C GLU A 78 5.97 -2.02 4.23
N PHE A 79 4.75 -1.93 3.70
CA PHE A 79 4.49 -1.94 2.26
C PHE A 79 5.26 -0.85 1.52
N VAL A 80 5.25 0.39 2.03
CA VAL A 80 5.99 1.51 1.42
C VAL A 80 7.50 1.26 1.46
N SER A 81 8.01 0.72 2.56
CA SER A 81 9.43 0.36 2.67
C SER A 81 9.81 -0.71 1.64
N TRP A 82 8.97 -1.74 1.50
CA TRP A 82 9.15 -2.82 0.53
C TRP A 82 9.14 -2.32 -0.92
N ILE A 83 8.20 -1.46 -1.31
CA ILE A 83 8.12 -0.97 -2.69
C ILE A 83 9.31 -0.06 -3.02
N VAL A 84 9.76 0.79 -2.08
CA VAL A 84 10.95 1.63 -2.28
C VAL A 84 12.21 0.78 -2.43
N ALA A 85 12.39 -0.22 -1.57
CA ALA A 85 13.53 -1.14 -1.67
C ALA A 85 13.52 -1.89 -3.01
N THR A 86 12.38 -2.47 -3.39
CA THR A 86 12.22 -3.22 -4.65
C THR A 86 12.52 -2.34 -5.87
N LEU A 87 12.01 -1.11 -5.90
CA LEU A 87 12.27 -0.18 -7.00
C LEU A 87 13.73 0.26 -7.02
N GLY A 88 14.35 0.48 -5.87
CA GLY A 88 15.76 0.83 -5.75
C GLY A 88 16.69 -0.27 -6.28
N GLU A 89 16.41 -1.53 -5.90
CA GLU A 89 17.15 -2.69 -6.41
C GLU A 89 17.02 -2.82 -7.93
N LYS A 90 15.79 -2.70 -8.46
CA LYS A 90 15.55 -2.79 -9.90
C LYS A 90 16.16 -1.63 -10.70
N LEU A 91 16.20 -0.43 -10.12
CA LEU A 91 16.88 0.70 -10.73
C LEU A 91 18.39 0.45 -10.82
N ALA A 92 19.02 -0.01 -9.73
CA ALA A 92 20.44 -0.34 -9.69
C ALA A 92 20.82 -1.44 -10.69
N GLU A 93 19.97 -2.48 -10.83
CA GLU A 93 20.14 -3.51 -11.85
C GLU A 93 20.14 -2.92 -13.27
N LEU A 94 19.20 -2.03 -13.58
CA LEU A 94 19.10 -1.39 -14.91
C LEU A 94 20.30 -0.47 -15.20
N GLU A 95 20.75 0.29 -14.21
CA GLU A 95 21.93 1.15 -14.33
C GLU A 95 23.20 0.32 -14.57
N SER A 96 23.36 -0.80 -13.86
CA SER A 96 24.49 -1.72 -14.05
C SER A 96 24.45 -2.49 -15.38
N SER A 97 23.27 -2.59 -16.00
CA SER A 97 23.04 -3.33 -17.25
C SER A 97 23.14 -2.48 -18.52
N THR A 98 23.39 -1.17 -18.38
CA THR A 98 23.56 -0.26 -19.52
C THR A 98 25.06 -0.17 -19.85
N PRO A 99 25.58 -0.88 -20.87
CA PRO A 99 26.96 -0.69 -21.28
C PRO A 99 27.14 0.71 -21.88
N ASP A 100 28.18 1.42 -21.41
CA ASP A 100 28.67 2.66 -22.02
C ASP A 100 28.84 2.43 -23.53
N THR A 101 28.05 3.16 -24.33
CA THR A 101 28.19 3.20 -25.79
C THR A 101 29.03 4.40 -26.19
#